data_AF-A0A3N5RHZ2-F1
#
_entry.id   AF-A0A3N5RHZ2-F1
#
_cell.length_a   1.000
_cell.length_b   1.000
_cell.length_c   1.000
_cell.angle_alpha   90.00
_cell.angle_beta   90.00
_cell.angle_gamma   90.00
#
_symmetry.space_group_name_H-M   'P 1'
#
loop_
_entity.id
_entity.type
_entity.pdbx_description
1 polymer ?
#
loop_
_entity_poly.entity_id
_entity_poly.type
_entity_poly.pdbx_seq_one_letter_code
_entity_poly.pdbx_strand_id
1 'polypeptide(L)' 'MVLENLFGLGFILLGFVSISSYTDNLSHLRVRFFHKELQPMRERWGADLGTALHFVEYVLIPLGIGLLLLKGLSA' A
#
# COMPACT_ATOMS: atom_id res chain seq x y z
N MET A 1 -16.92 -11.26 11.61
CA MET A 1 -17.02 -11.95 10.31
C MET A 1 -17.20 -11.01 9.11
N VAL A 2 -18.38 -10.46 8.81
CA VAL A 2 -18.56 -9.65 7.57
C VAL A 2 -17.72 -8.37 7.58
N LEU A 3 -17.71 -7.66 8.72
CA LEU A 3 -16.99 -6.40 8.85
C LEU A 3 -15.46 -6.56 8.77
N GLU A 4 -14.91 -7.62 9.39
CA GLU A 4 -13.48 -7.95 9.31
C GLU A 4 -13.04 -8.30 7.89
N ASN A 5 -13.87 -9.02 7.14
CA ASN A 5 -13.61 -9.32 5.73
C ASN A 5 -13.62 -8.07 4.86
N LEU A 6 -14.55 -7.14 5.10
CA LEU A 6 -14.58 -5.85 4.41
C LEU A 6 -13.33 -5.03 4.71
N PHE A 7 -12.88 -5.01 5.97
CA PHE A 7 -11.62 -4.35 6.33
C PHE A 7 -10.41 -5.04 5.71
N GLY A 8 -10.33 -6.37 5.75
CA GLY A 8 -9.25 -7.15 5.15
C GLY A 8 -9.14 -6.90 3.65
N LEU A 9 -10.26 -6.95 2.93
CA LEU A 9 -10.33 -6.58 1.51
C LEU A 9 -9.93 -5.12 1.27
N GLY A 10 -10.38 -4.20 2.12
CA GLY A 10 -10.00 -2.78 2.05
C GLY A 10 -8.48 -2.59 2.17
N PHE A 11 -7.83 -3.24 3.13
CA PHE A 11 -6.38 -3.18 3.30
C PHE A 11 -5.62 -3.80 2.13
N ILE A 12 -6.13 -4.91 1.57
CA ILE A 12 -5.56 -5.50 0.35
C ILE A 12 -5.65 -4.52 -0.82
N LEU A 13 -6.82 -3.93 -1.04
CA LEU A 13 -7.04 -2.94 -2.10
C LEU A 13 -6.13 -1.73 -1.93
N LEU A 14 -5.95 -1.22 -0.70
CA LEU A 14 -5.03 -0.12 -0.41
C LEU A 14 -3.58 -0.47 -0.81
N GLY A 15 -3.13 -1.68 -0.47
CA GLY A 15 -1.80 -2.16 -0.87
C GLY A 15 -1.62 -2.21 -2.39
N PHE A 16 -2.60 -2.75 -3.13
CA PHE A 16 -2.56 -2.78 -4.59
C PHE A 16 -2.61 -1.40 -5.23
N VAL A 17 -3.47 -0.51 -4.73
CA VAL A 17 -3.60 0.85 -5.23
C VAL A 17 -2.31 1.64 -4.98
N SER A 18 -1.61 1.40 -3.86
CA SER A 18 -0.33 2.04 -3.56
C SER A 18 0.77 1.72 -4.59
N ILE A 19 0.72 0.56 -5.25
CA ILE A 19 1.66 0.20 -6.34
C ILE A 19 1.58 1.18 -7.51
N SER A 20 0.42 1.81 -7.75
CA SER A 20 0.28 2.84 -8.80
C SER A 20 1.22 4.04 -8.61
N SER A 21 1.74 4.24 -7.38
CA SER A 21 2.69 5.31 -7.06
C SER A 21 4.02 5.19 -7.80
N TYR A 22 4.37 3.99 -8.29
CA TYR A 22 5.62 3.70 -9.00
C TYR A 22 5.49 3.74 -10.52
N THR A 23 4.27 3.80 -11.05
CA THR A 23 4.01 3.83 -12.49
C THR A 23 3.74 5.26 -12.96
N ASP A 24 4.54 5.76 -13.89
CA ASP A 24 4.36 7.12 -14.45
C ASP A 24 3.21 7.25 -15.46
N ASN A 25 2.77 6.14 -16.04
CA ASN A 25 1.75 6.14 -17.10
C ASN A 25 0.29 6.01 -16.62
N LEU A 26 0.03 5.81 -15.32
CA LEU A 26 -1.33 5.63 -14.78
C LEU A 26 -1.89 6.91 -14.15
N SER A 27 -1.75 8.04 -14.84
CA SER A 27 -2.15 9.39 -14.35
C SER A 27 -3.60 9.48 -13.86
N HIS A 28 -4.51 8.64 -14.36
CA HIS A 28 -5.93 8.63 -13.99
C HIS A 28 -6.27 7.72 -12.79
N LEU A 29 -5.43 6.71 -12.52
CA LEU A 29 -5.60 5.75 -11.41
C LEU A 29 -4.64 6.05 -10.24
N ARG A 30 -3.70 6.99 -10.43
CA ARG A 30 -2.76 7.43 -9.41
C ARG A 30 -3.52 8.08 -8.26
N VAL A 31 -3.59 7.39 -7.13
CA VAL A 31 -4.09 7.98 -5.90
C VAL A 31 -3.05 8.99 -5.42
N ARG A 32 -3.38 10.28 -5.61
CA ARG A 32 -2.52 11.43 -5.28
C ARG A 32 -1.89 11.36 -3.89
N PHE A 33 -2.57 10.70 -2.94
CA PHE A 33 -2.08 10.51 -1.59
C PHE A 33 -0.76 9.71 -1.54
N PHE A 34 -0.73 8.47 -2.02
CA PHE A 34 0.46 7.61 -1.93
C PHE A 34 1.64 8.16 -2.74
N HIS A 35 1.38 8.69 -3.93
CA HIS A 35 2.44 9.30 -4.74
C HIS A 35 3.05 10.55 -4.07
N LYS A 36 2.25 11.31 -3.31
CA LYS A 36 2.72 12.48 -2.57
C LYS A 36 3.68 12.09 -1.44
N GLU A 37 3.56 10.89 -0.87
CA GLU A 37 4.44 10.42 0.20
C GLU A 37 5.74 9.79 -0.34
N LEU A 38 5.73 9.26 -1.56
CA LEU A 38 6.92 8.64 -2.17
C LEU A 38 8.07 9.64 -2.40
N GLN A 39 7.78 10.85 -2.90
CA GLN A 39 8.83 11.85 -3.15
C GLN A 39 9.54 12.34 -1.86
N PRO A 40 8.82 12.75 -0.80
CA PRO A 40 9.43 13.12 0.47
C PRO A 40 10.29 12.01 1.08
N MET A 41 9.88 10.75 0.96
CA MET A 41 10.68 9.63 1.44
C MET A 41 11.98 9.46 0.64
N ARG A 42 11.92 9.59 -0.69
CA ARG A 42 13.11 9.56 -1.56
C ARG A 42 14.06 10.72 -1.28
N GLU A 43 13.53 11.91 -1.05
CA GLU A 43 14.34 13.09 -0.72
C GLU A 43 15.04 12.95 0.64
N ARG A 44 14.36 12.35 1.63
CA ARG A 44 14.93 12.17 2.98
C ARG A 44 15.94 11.04 3.07
N TRP A 45 15.67 9.89 2.44
CA TRP A 45 16.44 8.65 2.67
C TRP A 45 17.27 8.22 1.45
N GLY A 46 17.19 8.95 0.34
CA GLY A 46 17.75 8.54 -0.95
C GLY A 46 16.74 7.75 -1.80
N ALA A 47 16.96 7.71 -3.11
CA ALA A 47 16.00 7.17 -4.07
C ALA A 47 15.63 5.71 -3.80
N ASP A 48 16.63 4.85 -3.58
CA ASP A 48 16.42 3.40 -3.41
C ASP A 48 15.81 3.08 -2.04
N LEU A 49 16.42 3.59 -0.96
CA LEU A 49 15.94 3.35 0.40
C LEU A 49 14.56 3.97 0.64
N GLY A 50 14.32 5.20 0.16
CA GLY A 50 13.01 5.84 0.26
C GLY A 50 11.91 5.08 -0.50
N THR A 51 12.24 4.53 -1.68
CA THR A 51 11.31 3.67 -2.43
C THR A 51 11.03 2.37 -1.67
N ALA A 52 12.06 1.74 -1.10
CA ALA A 52 11.90 0.51 -0.33
C ALA A 52 11.05 0.73 0.94
N LEU A 53 11.30 1.81 1.68
CA LEU A 53 10.52 2.17 2.86
C LEU A 53 9.06 2.43 2.51
N HIS A 54 8.81 3.22 1.46
CA HIS A 54 7.44 3.46 0.97
C HIS A 54 6.75 2.16 0.56
N PHE A 55 7.48 1.24 -0.09
CA PHE A 55 6.93 -0.06 -0.49
C PHE A 55 6.57 -0.92 0.71
N VAL A 56 7.43 -0.98 1.72
CA VAL A 56 7.12 -1.72 2.96
C VAL A 56 5.89 -1.11 3.64
N GLU A 57 5.86 0.21 3.82
CA GLU A 57 4.82 0.90 4.57
C GLU A 57 3.46 0.88 3.90
N TYR A 58 3.41 1.15 2.59
CA TYR A 58 2.14 1.34 1.89
C TYR A 58 1.73 0.16 0.99
N VAL A 59 2.58 -0.85 0.82
CA VAL A 59 2.23 -2.07 0.07
C VAL A 59 2.28 -3.29 0.99
N LEU A 60 3.45 -3.62 1.55
CA LEU A 60 3.60 -4.87 2.30
C LEU A 60 2.80 -4.89 3.60
N ILE A 61 2.83 -3.81 4.39
CA ILE A 61 2.09 -3.74 5.65
C ILE A 61 0.56 -3.84 5.41
N PRO A 62 -0.06 -3.04 4.52
CA PRO A 62 -1.48 -3.18 4.21
C PRO A 62 -1.84 -4.57 3.69
N LEU A 63 -1.05 -5.14 2.77
CA LEU A 63 -1.29 -6.50 2.28
C LEU A 63 -1.20 -7.53 3.42
N GLY A 64 -0.18 -7.43 4.27
CA GLY A 64 0.02 -8.33 5.40
C GLY A 64 -1.13 -8.26 6.41
N ILE A 65 -1.53 -7.05 6.82
CA ILE A 65 -2.69 -6.83 7.71
C ILE A 65 -3.97 -7.36 7.05
N GLY A 66 -4.20 -7.03 5.78
CA GLY A 66 -5.38 -7.49 5.06
C GLY A 66 -5.46 -9.01 4.98
N LEU A 67 -4.36 -9.68 4.65
CA LEU A 67 -4.28 -11.15 4.64
C LEU A 67 -4.45 -11.76 6.03
N LEU A 68 -3.92 -11.14 7.08
CA LEU A 68 -4.10 -11.59 8.47
C LEU A 68 -5.56 -11.47 8.90
N LEU A 69 -6.25 -10.38 8.55
CA LEU A 69 -7.67 -10.21 8.83
C LEU A 69 -8.52 -11.25 8.09
N LEU A 70 -8.15 -11.60 6.85
CA LEU A 70 -8.81 -12.66 6.09
C LEU A 70 -8.46 -14.07 6.62
N LYS A 71 -7.24 -14.30 7.14
CA LYS A 71 -6.80 -15.59 7.71
C LYS A 71 -7.21 -15.81 9.16
N GLY A 72 -7.38 -14.76 9.97
CA GLY A 72 -7.98 -14.86 11.30
C GLY A 72 -9.42 -15.39 11.26
N LEU A 73 -10.01 -15.44 10.07
CA LEU A 73 -11.29 -16.07 9.75
C LEU A 73 -11.19 -17.59 9.47
N SER A 74 -9.99 -18.13 9.20
CA SER A 74 -9.76 -19.54 8.84
C SER A 74 -9.14 -20.38 9.95
N ALA A 75 -9.06 -19.83 11.18
CA ALA A 75 -8.65 -20.52 12.40
C ALA A 75 -9.85 -20.74 13.34
#